data_AF-A0A3D0VID6-F1
#
_entry.id   AF-A0A3D0VID6-F1
#
_cell.length_a   1.000
_cell.length_b   1.000
_cell.length_c   1.000
_cell.angle_alpha   90.00
_cell.angle_beta   90.00
_cell.angle_gamma   90.00
#
_symmetry.space_group_name_H-M   'P 1'
#
loop_
_entity.id
_entity.type
_entity.pdbx_description
1 polymer ?
#
loop_
_entity_poly.entity_id
_entity_poly.type
_entity_poly.pdbx_seq_one_letter_code
_entity_poly.pdbx_strand_id
1 'polypeptide(L)'
;MKAKIAIFLFALMAGTAVFAQSGKSVEVLYFKANLACCKAKSCNALEADLQTIIQKNFPDGNIIFREVKLAEDSNKVLVEKYKAQSQTVVLVKIKKKKEMNSDISDIIKKFVKDQNKEELEIALVESINAFSKKKK
;
A
#
# COMPACT_ATOMS: atom_id res chain seq x y z
N MET A 1 -10.28 -54.53 -15.57
CA MET A 1 -9.10 -53.69 -15.93
C MET A 1 -9.38 -52.25 -15.49
N LYS A 2 -8.37 -51.62 -14.92
CA LYS A 2 -8.45 -50.41 -14.09
C LYS A 2 -8.57 -49.16 -14.96
N ALA A 3 -9.71 -48.49 -14.94
CA ALA A 3 -9.84 -47.11 -15.42
C ALA A 3 -10.13 -46.20 -14.23
N LYS A 4 -9.08 -45.81 -13.50
CA LYS A 4 -9.14 -44.81 -12.42
C LYS A 4 -7.97 -43.83 -12.56
N ILE A 5 -7.87 -43.13 -13.68
CA ILE A 5 -6.93 -41.99 -13.82
C ILE A 5 -7.56 -40.99 -14.80
N ALA A 6 -8.42 -40.08 -14.31
CA ALA A 6 -8.81 -38.88 -15.06
C ALA A 6 -9.50 -37.82 -14.20
N ILE A 7 -9.10 -37.61 -12.95
CA ILE A 7 -9.61 -36.48 -12.15
C ILE A 7 -8.47 -35.94 -11.28
N PHE A 8 -7.50 -35.24 -11.88
CA PHE A 8 -6.50 -34.48 -11.12
C PHE A 8 -5.87 -33.33 -11.92
N LEU A 9 -6.68 -32.59 -12.69
CA LEU A 9 -6.16 -31.45 -13.48
C LEU A 9 -7.02 -30.19 -13.42
N PHE A 10 -7.67 -29.91 -12.29
CA PHE A 10 -8.47 -28.68 -12.10
C PHE A 10 -8.05 -27.82 -10.89
N ALA A 11 -6.94 -28.15 -10.22
CA ALA A 11 -6.55 -27.52 -8.95
C ALA A 11 -5.38 -26.53 -9.05
N LEU A 12 -5.12 -25.94 -10.23
CA LEU A 12 -3.94 -25.07 -10.43
C LEU A 12 -4.23 -23.66 -10.99
N MET A 13 -5.50 -23.25 -11.06
CA MET A 13 -5.89 -21.92 -11.57
C MET A 13 -6.49 -20.96 -10.52
N ALA A 14 -6.27 -21.19 -9.23
CA ALA A 14 -6.75 -20.30 -8.16
C ALA A 14 -5.76 -19.17 -7.76
N GLY A 15 -4.70 -18.94 -8.54
CA GLY A 15 -3.55 -18.14 -8.08
C GLY A 15 -3.53 -16.65 -8.43
N THR A 16 -4.33 -16.13 -9.38
CA THR A 16 -4.08 -14.79 -9.95
C THR A 16 -5.25 -13.80 -9.90
N ALA A 17 -6.30 -14.06 -9.11
CA ALA A 17 -7.52 -13.24 -9.12
C ALA A 17 -7.65 -12.20 -7.99
N VAL A 18 -6.59 -11.88 -7.23
CA VAL A 18 -6.74 -10.97 -6.06
C VAL A 18 -6.71 -9.48 -6.43
N PHE A 19 -6.48 -9.09 -7.70
CA PHE A 19 -6.38 -7.67 -8.09
C PHE A 19 -7.57 -7.12 -8.90
N ALA A 20 -8.68 -7.86 -9.01
CA ALA A 20 -9.74 -7.51 -9.95
C ALA A 20 -10.94 -6.72 -9.39
N GLN A 21 -11.03 -6.49 -8.06
CA GLN A 21 -12.27 -5.96 -7.45
C GLN A 21 -12.32 -4.46 -7.13
N SER A 22 -11.29 -3.66 -7.37
CA SER A 22 -11.24 -2.27 -6.87
C SER A 22 -10.94 -1.22 -7.95
N GLY A 23 -11.76 -1.15 -9.01
CA GLY A 23 -11.57 -0.22 -10.14
C GLY A 23 -11.66 1.29 -9.85
N LYS A 24 -11.77 1.71 -8.58
CA LYS A 24 -11.88 3.13 -8.18
C LYS A 24 -11.10 3.52 -6.92
N SER A 25 -10.55 2.58 -6.16
CA SER A 25 -9.90 2.91 -4.89
C SER A 25 -8.45 3.34 -5.09
N VAL A 26 -7.99 4.30 -4.28
CA VAL A 26 -6.57 4.59 -4.15
C VAL A 26 -6.02 3.70 -3.04
N GLU A 27 -4.97 2.96 -3.32
CA GLU A 27 -4.19 2.23 -2.33
C GLU A 27 -3.06 3.12 -1.82
N VAL A 28 -2.95 3.25 -0.50
CA VAL A 28 -1.81 3.87 0.18
C VAL A 28 -0.93 2.74 0.69
N LEU A 29 0.18 2.49 -0.01
CA LEU A 29 1.14 1.45 0.34
C LEU A 29 2.20 2.03 1.27
N TYR A 30 2.29 1.52 2.49
CA TYR A 30 3.34 1.86 3.45
C TYR A 30 4.36 0.73 3.53
N PHE A 31 5.59 0.99 3.10
CA PHE A 31 6.66 0.00 3.07
C PHE A 31 7.46 0.01 4.37
N LYS A 32 7.49 -1.14 5.02
CA LYS A 32 8.06 -1.29 6.35
C LYS A 32 9.16 -2.34 6.38
N ALA A 33 10.35 -1.92 6.83
CA ALA A 33 11.44 -2.83 7.11
C ALA A 33 11.24 -3.53 8.45
N ASN A 34 11.72 -4.77 8.57
CA ASN A 34 11.83 -5.45 9.85
C ASN A 34 13.04 -4.88 10.61
N LEU A 35 12.80 -3.87 11.46
CA LEU A 35 13.85 -3.20 12.24
C LEU A 35 13.82 -3.64 13.70
N ALA A 36 14.97 -3.56 14.38
CA ALA A 36 15.03 -3.89 15.80
C ALA A 36 14.42 -2.78 16.69
N CYS A 37 13.67 -3.23 17.71
CA CYS A 37 13.23 -2.53 18.93
C CYS A 37 12.87 -1.04 18.79
N CYS A 38 13.83 -0.12 18.97
CA CYS A 38 13.56 1.32 19.01
C CYS A 38 13.09 1.86 17.65
N LYS A 39 13.65 1.36 16.54
CA LYS A 39 13.25 1.78 15.19
C LYS A 39 11.91 1.17 14.79
N ALA A 40 11.61 -0.04 15.26
CA ALA A 40 10.30 -0.67 15.07
C ALA A 40 9.19 0.14 15.73
N LYS A 41 9.41 0.63 16.97
CA LYS A 41 8.42 1.44 17.68
C LYS A 41 8.02 2.68 16.89
N SER A 42 8.99 3.42 16.35
CA SER A 42 8.71 4.59 15.52
C SER A 42 8.00 4.24 14.21
N CYS A 43 8.41 3.17 13.52
CA CYS A 43 7.73 2.72 12.31
C CYS A 43 6.28 2.27 12.57
N ASN A 44 6.03 1.61 13.69
CA ASN A 44 4.68 1.17 14.10
C ASN A 44 3.80 2.37 14.50
N ALA A 45 4.37 3.36 15.20
CA ALA A 45 3.64 4.57 15.56
C ALA A 45 3.25 5.37 14.31
N LEU A 46 4.19 5.53 13.36
CA LEU A 46 3.91 6.17 12.08
C LEU A 46 2.81 5.43 11.30
N GLU A 47 2.87 4.10 11.24
CA GLU A 47 1.84 3.29 10.60
C GLU A 47 0.45 3.53 11.21
N ALA A 48 0.37 3.53 12.55
CA ALA A 48 -0.88 3.77 13.26
C ALA A 48 -1.40 5.21 13.03
N ASP A 49 -0.51 6.20 13.02
CA ASP A 49 -0.85 7.59 12.71
C ASP A 49 -1.41 7.70 11.27
N LEU A 50 -0.75 7.11 10.27
CA LEU A 50 -1.21 7.09 8.88
C LEU A 50 -2.57 6.40 8.75
N GLN A 51 -2.73 5.24 9.37
CA GLN A 51 -3.98 4.49 9.36
C GLN A 51 -5.12 5.30 9.99
N THR A 52 -4.87 5.96 11.13
CA THR A 52 -5.85 6.81 11.81
C THR A 52 -6.26 8.00 10.95
N ILE A 53 -5.29 8.71 10.35
CA ILE A 53 -5.55 9.84 9.47
C ILE A 53 -6.41 9.41 8.28
N ILE A 54 -6.10 8.27 7.66
CA ILE A 54 -6.84 7.76 6.50
C ILE A 54 -8.28 7.38 6.91
N GLN A 55 -8.45 6.63 8.00
CA GLN A 55 -9.78 6.22 8.48
C GLN A 55 -10.66 7.43 8.85
N LYS A 56 -10.06 8.45 9.49
CA LYS A 56 -10.74 9.68 9.87
C LYS A 56 -11.22 10.49 8.66
N ASN A 57 -10.38 10.63 7.63
CA ASN A 57 -10.64 11.54 6.51
C ASN A 57 -11.29 10.86 5.30
N PHE A 58 -11.19 9.53 5.19
CA PHE A 58 -11.74 8.75 4.08
C PHE A 58 -12.56 7.55 4.58
N PRO A 59 -13.66 7.79 5.32
CA PRO A 59 -14.47 6.72 5.92
C PRO A 59 -15.30 5.92 4.89
N ASP A 60 -15.40 6.39 3.66
CA ASP A 60 -16.19 5.81 2.58
C ASP A 60 -15.57 4.55 1.95
N GLY A 61 -14.37 4.16 2.38
CA GLY A 61 -13.66 2.97 1.89
C GLY A 61 -13.07 3.13 0.49
N ASN A 62 -13.08 4.34 -0.08
CA ASN A 62 -12.45 4.61 -1.37
C ASN A 62 -10.92 4.68 -1.30
N ILE A 63 -10.37 4.83 -0.09
CA ILE A 63 -8.93 4.82 0.17
C ILE A 63 -8.61 3.59 1.01
N ILE A 64 -7.70 2.74 0.51
CA ILE A 64 -7.28 1.51 1.19
C ILE A 64 -5.86 1.71 1.70
N PHE A 65 -5.66 1.63 3.01
CA PHE A 65 -4.32 1.59 3.59
C PHE A 65 -3.79 0.16 3.62
N ARG A 66 -2.57 -0.06 3.14
CA ARG A 66 -1.91 -1.36 3.13
C ARG A 66 -0.47 -1.26 3.61
N GLU A 67 -0.15 -1.97 4.69
CA GLU A 67 1.22 -2.25 5.10
C GLU A 67 1.86 -3.26 4.12
N VAL A 68 3.08 -2.97 3.68
CA VAL A 68 3.88 -3.82 2.80
C VAL A 68 5.20 -4.10 3.50
N LYS A 69 5.36 -5.31 4.06
CA LYS A 69 6.60 -5.69 4.74
C LYS A 69 7.67 -6.04 3.73
N LEU A 70 8.83 -5.38 3.84
CA LEU A 70 9.96 -5.58 2.92
C LEU A 70 10.56 -7.00 3.01
N ALA A 71 10.42 -7.65 4.17
CA ALA A 71 10.96 -8.99 4.42
C ALA A 71 10.06 -10.13 3.91
N GLU A 72 8.83 -9.83 3.47
CA GLU A 72 7.91 -10.85 2.95
C GLU A 72 8.14 -11.10 1.46
N ASP A 73 8.41 -12.35 1.10
CA ASP A 73 8.68 -12.75 -0.29
C ASP A 73 7.54 -12.41 -1.26
N SER A 74 6.30 -12.50 -0.79
CA SER A 74 5.09 -12.13 -1.54
C SER A 74 5.05 -10.65 -1.95
N ASN A 75 5.83 -9.78 -1.28
CA ASN A 75 5.88 -8.35 -1.55
C ASN A 75 7.06 -7.94 -2.43
N LYS A 76 8.01 -8.84 -2.74
CA LYS A 76 9.24 -8.53 -3.51
C LYS A 76 8.94 -7.76 -4.80
N VAL A 77 7.92 -8.18 -5.54
CA VAL A 77 7.50 -7.52 -6.79
C VAL A 77 7.11 -6.05 -6.55
N LEU A 78 6.39 -5.75 -5.46
CA LEU A 78 6.01 -4.37 -5.13
C LEU A 78 7.22 -3.56 -4.68
N VAL A 79 8.09 -4.16 -3.87
CA VAL A 79 9.31 -3.52 -3.36
C VAL A 79 10.23 -3.12 -4.51
N GLU A 80 10.49 -4.03 -5.45
CA GLU A 80 11.32 -3.77 -6.62
C GLU A 80 10.69 -2.74 -7.55
N LYS A 81 9.39 -2.88 -7.82
CA LYS A 81 8.64 -2.01 -8.72
C LYS A 81 8.68 -0.54 -8.29
N TYR A 82 8.52 -0.29 -7.00
CA TYR A 82 8.54 1.07 -6.46
C TYR A 82 9.89 1.47 -5.88
N LYS A 83 10.92 0.62 -6.01
CA LYS A 83 12.25 0.81 -5.39
C LYS A 83 12.14 1.20 -3.91
N ALA A 84 11.19 0.56 -3.22
CA ALA A 84 10.76 0.98 -1.91
C ALA A 84 11.81 0.65 -0.83
N GLN A 85 11.96 1.57 0.11
CA GLN A 85 12.82 1.43 1.28
C GLN A 85 11.96 1.51 2.55
N SER A 86 12.60 1.46 3.72
CA SER A 86 11.89 1.65 4.98
C SER A 86 11.22 3.03 5.02
N GLN A 87 9.96 3.07 5.45
CA GLN A 87 9.14 4.28 5.54
C GLN A 87 8.78 4.93 4.19
N THR A 88 8.93 4.20 3.07
CA THR A 88 8.41 4.65 1.78
C THR A 88 6.89 4.60 1.80
N VAL A 89 6.22 5.65 1.30
CA VAL A 89 4.77 5.67 1.09
C VAL A 89 4.47 5.97 -0.37
N VAL A 90 3.73 5.06 -1.00
CA VAL A 90 3.34 5.16 -2.41
C VAL A 90 1.83 5.11 -2.54
N LEU A 91 1.28 6.09 -3.26
CA LEU A 91 -0.11 6.09 -3.68
C LEU A 91 -0.23 5.32 -4.99
N VAL A 92 -1.16 4.38 -5.08
CA VAL A 92 -1.39 3.56 -6.27
C VAL A 92 -2.86 3.60 -6.63
N LYS A 93 -3.17 3.71 -7.92
CA LYS A 93 -4.54 3.51 -8.43
C LYS A 93 -4.50 2.88 -9.81
N ILE A 94 -5.47 2.02 -10.09
CA ILE A 94 -5.64 1.41 -11.41
C ILE A 94 -6.79 2.10 -12.12
N LYS A 95 -6.51 2.69 -13.29
CA LYS A 95 -7.54 3.33 -14.13
C LYS A 95 -7.43 2.85 -15.57
N LYS A 96 -8.53 2.32 -16.12
CA LYS A 96 -8.60 1.82 -17.51
C LYS A 96 -7.42 0.89 -17.87
N LYS A 97 -7.16 -0.11 -17.02
CA LYS A 97 -6.06 -1.08 -17.16
C LYS A 97 -4.64 -0.49 -17.12
N LYS A 98 -4.48 0.80 -16.79
CA LYS A 98 -3.17 1.41 -16.57
C LYS A 98 -3.04 1.76 -15.08
N GLU A 99 -1.94 1.33 -14.49
CA GLU A 99 -1.58 1.77 -13.16
C GLU A 99 -1.05 3.20 -13.20
N MET A 100 -1.39 3.96 -12.16
CA MET A 100 -0.78 5.24 -11.83
C MET A 100 -0.23 5.09 -10.42
N ASN A 101 0.95 5.63 -10.17
CA ASN A 101 1.54 5.68 -8.84
C ASN A 101 2.12 7.08 -8.56
N SER A 102 2.28 7.39 -7.29
CA SER A 102 2.95 8.60 -6.82
C SER A 102 3.67 8.30 -5.53
N ASP A 103 4.98 8.47 -5.51
CA ASP A 103 5.77 8.43 -4.28
C ASP A 103 5.53 9.73 -3.50
N ILE A 104 5.14 9.61 -2.23
CA ILE A 104 4.91 10.74 -1.32
C ILE A 104 5.79 10.63 -0.07
N SER A 105 6.85 9.83 -0.12
CA SER A 105 7.75 9.55 1.00
C SER A 105 8.42 10.81 1.56
N ASP A 106 8.52 11.88 0.79
CA ASP A 106 9.09 13.15 1.27
C ASP A 106 8.22 13.80 2.36
N ILE A 107 6.89 13.59 2.34
CA ILE A 107 5.99 14.01 3.42
C ILE A 107 6.34 13.28 4.72
N ILE A 108 6.62 11.97 4.60
CA ILE A 108 6.99 11.13 5.75
C ILE A 108 8.36 11.54 6.30
N LYS A 109 9.35 11.77 5.42
CA LYS A 109 10.67 12.25 5.83
C LYS A 109 10.59 13.59 6.55
N LYS A 110 9.73 14.49 6.07
CA LYS A 110 9.46 15.78 6.72
C LYS A 110 8.87 15.57 8.11
N PHE A 111 7.82 14.76 8.23
CA PHE A 111 7.22 14.39 9.51
C PHE A 111 8.22 13.76 10.49
N VAL A 112 9.08 12.86 10.02
CA VAL A 112 10.10 12.24 10.87
C VAL A 112 11.05 13.30 11.45
N LYS A 113 11.30 14.38 10.73
CA LYS A 113 12.17 15.48 11.14
C LYS A 113 11.49 16.48 12.07
N ASP A 114 10.26 16.90 11.77
CA ASP A 114 9.56 17.96 12.50
C ASP A 114 8.57 17.46 13.56
N GLN A 115 8.18 16.18 13.50
CA GLN A 115 7.18 15.53 14.36
C GLN A 115 5.82 16.26 14.37
N ASN A 116 5.50 17.03 13.32
CA ASN A 116 4.28 17.81 13.24
C ASN A 116 3.13 16.97 12.65
N LYS A 117 2.28 16.44 13.53
CA LYS A 117 1.15 15.58 13.14
C LYS A 117 0.07 16.30 12.34
N GLU A 118 -0.19 17.57 12.64
CA GLU A 118 -1.21 18.35 11.93
C GLU A 118 -0.77 18.59 10.47
N GLU A 119 0.50 18.93 10.28
CA GLU A 119 1.07 19.12 8.95
C GLU A 119 1.13 17.81 8.16
N LEU A 120 1.45 16.68 8.82
CA LEU A 120 1.36 15.36 8.21
C LEU A 120 -0.07 15.06 7.73
N GLU A 121 -1.07 15.30 8.58
CA GLU A 121 -2.47 15.05 8.24
C GLU A 121 -2.90 15.86 7.02
N ILE A 122 -2.64 17.18 7.02
CA ILE A 122 -2.97 18.07 5.90
C ILE A 122 -2.27 17.61 4.62
N ALA A 123 -0.95 17.45 4.65
CA ALA A 123 -0.17 17.11 3.46
C ALA A 123 -0.54 15.73 2.88
N LEU A 124 -0.81 14.75 3.74
CA LEU A 124 -1.23 13.41 3.33
C LEU A 124 -2.62 13.45 2.67
N VAL A 125 -3.59 14.11 3.30
CA VAL A 125 -4.96 14.22 2.77
C VAL A 125 -4.98 14.98 1.44
N GLU A 126 -4.23 16.07 1.33
CA GLU A 126 -4.09 16.82 0.08
C GLU A 126 -3.50 15.97 -1.03
N SER A 127 -2.41 15.23 -0.74
CA SER A 127 -1.76 14.35 -1.71
C SER A 127 -2.66 13.23 -2.19
N ILE A 128 -3.40 12.58 -1.27
CA ILE A 128 -4.38 11.54 -1.61
C ILE A 128 -5.51 12.11 -2.47
N ASN A 129 -6.07 13.27 -2.09
CA ASN A 129 -7.15 13.92 -2.84
C ASN A 129 -6.71 14.36 -4.24
N ALA A 130 -5.55 15.00 -4.34
CA ALA A 130 -4.97 15.40 -5.61
C ALA A 130 -4.70 14.18 -6.50
N PHE A 131 -4.11 13.13 -5.92
CA PHE A 131 -3.84 11.89 -6.64
C PHE A 131 -5.13 11.20 -7.08
N SER A 132 -6.16 11.14 -6.24
CA SER A 132 -7.47 10.57 -6.57
C SER A 132 -8.12 11.31 -7.76
N LYS A 133 -8.11 12.65 -7.72
CA LYS A 133 -8.70 13.52 -8.75
C LYS A 133 -7.94 13.57 -10.07
N LYS A 134 -6.63 13.23 -10.10
CA LYS A 134 -5.83 13.22 -11.34
C LYS A 134 -6.52 12.40 -12.43
N LYS A 135 -7.06 13.09 -13.44
CA LYS A 135 -7.52 12.50 -14.69
C LYS A 135 -6.28 12.33 -15.56
N LYS A 136 -5.96 11.08 -15.87
CA LYS A 136 -4.97 10.73 -16.89
C LYS A 136 -5.29 11.43 -18.20
#